data_AF-A0A959GJQ2-F1
#
_entry.id   AF-A0A959GJQ2-F1
#
_cell.length_a   1.000
_cell.length_b   1.000
_cell.length_c   1.000
_cell.angle_alpha   90.00
_cell.angle_beta   90.00
_cell.angle_gamma   90.00
#
_symmetry.space_group_name_H-M   'P 1'
#
loop_
_entity.id
_entity.type
_entity.pdbx_description
1 polymer ?
#
loop_
_entity_poly.entity_id
_entity_poly.type
_entity_poly.pdbx_seq_one_letter_code
_entity_poly.pdbx_strand_id
1 'polypeptide(L)'
;MDNDFPIVRLGEIYLTRAEAKARQSGNWSDAEPDVNVIRARAGVAAYNGNLTETEFLAERGREMFQETARRTDLIRFGRYNEAWWEKPVSEPFRNVFPIPQLLWLGPDWTQNPGY
;
A
#
# COMPACT_ATOMS: atom_id res chain seq x y z
N MET A 1 0.70 4.77 28.76
CA MET A 1 0.34 4.32 27.39
C MET A 1 1.66 4.40 26.65
N ASP A 2 2.42 3.31 26.69
CA ASP A 2 3.88 3.32 26.46
C ASP A 2 4.24 2.40 25.28
N ASN A 3 3.27 2.18 24.39
CA ASN A 3 3.46 1.32 23.23
C ASN A 3 4.21 2.09 22.15
N ASP A 4 5.26 1.47 21.61
CA ASP A 4 5.95 1.98 20.43
C ASP A 4 5.08 1.91 19.18
N PHE A 5 5.31 2.83 18.25
CA PHE A 5 4.71 2.79 16.91
C PHE A 5 5.71 2.15 15.93
N PRO A 6 5.45 0.93 15.42
CA PRO A 6 6.38 0.27 14.52
C PRO A 6 6.35 0.93 13.13
N ILE A 7 7.34 1.77 12.84
CA ILE A 7 7.51 2.39 11.51
C ILE A 7 7.87 1.34 10.45
N VAL A 8 8.66 0.34 10.85
CA VAL A 8 9.04 -0.79 10.00
C VAL A 8 8.91 -2.06 10.84
N ARG A 9 8.39 -3.11 10.22
CA ARG A 9 8.33 -4.44 10.84
C ARG A 9 8.53 -5.54 9.82
N LEU A 10 8.92 -6.71 10.30
CA LEU A 10 9.29 -7.84 9.45
C LEU A 10 8.19 -8.24 8.46
N GLY A 11 6.91 -8.14 8.86
CA GLY A 11 5.80 -8.46 7.97
C GLY A 11 5.73 -7.58 6.73
N GLU A 12 6.07 -6.29 6.86
CA GLU A 12 6.19 -5.39 5.71
C GLU A 12 7.30 -5.85 4.76
N ILE A 13 8.44 -6.27 5.30
CA ILE A 13 9.60 -6.70 4.50
C ILE A 13 9.28 -7.98 3.71
N TYR A 14 8.54 -8.93 4.30
CA TYR A 14 8.03 -10.09 3.56
C TYR A 14 7.16 -9.66 2.39
N LEU A 15 6.19 -8.78 2.62
CA LEU A 15 5.28 -8.29 1.57
C LEU A 15 6.01 -7.48 0.50
N THR A 16 6.99 -6.64 0.87
CA THR A 16 7.79 -5.88 -0.09
C THR A 16 8.61 -6.81 -0.99
N ARG A 17 9.24 -7.84 -0.41
CA ARG A 17 9.96 -8.87 -1.19
C ARG A 17 9.02 -9.67 -2.09
N ALA A 18 7.84 -10.03 -1.59
CA ALA A 18 6.81 -10.76 -2.33
C ALA A 18 6.34 -9.98 -3.55
N GLU A 19 6.00 -8.70 -3.37
CA GLU A 19 5.59 -7.80 -4.44
C GLU A 19 6.69 -7.68 -5.51
N ALA A 20 7.94 -7.47 -5.08
CA ALA A 20 9.07 -7.33 -5.99
C ALA A 20 9.28 -8.58 -6.86
N LYS A 21 9.21 -9.78 -6.28
CA LYS A 21 9.31 -11.05 -7.02
C LYS A 21 8.19 -11.21 -8.04
N ALA A 22 6.95 -11.03 -7.62
CA ALA A 22 5.79 -11.16 -8.49
C ALA A 22 5.82 -10.16 -9.65
N ARG A 23 6.22 -8.91 -9.39
CA ARG A 23 6.38 -7.90 -10.44
C ARG A 23 7.55 -8.20 -11.38
N GLN A 24 8.66 -8.74 -10.85
CA GLN A 24 9.82 -9.11 -11.66
C GLN A 24 9.51 -10.28 -12.61
N SER A 25 8.76 -11.29 -12.16
CA SER A 25 8.41 -12.45 -12.98
C SER A 25 7.13 -12.26 -13.80
N GLY A 26 6.30 -11.29 -13.44
CA GLY A 26 4.95 -11.15 -13.98
C GLY A 26 3.96 -12.21 -13.46
N ASN A 27 4.34 -12.96 -12.41
CA ASN A 27 3.55 -14.04 -11.85
C ASN A 27 3.32 -13.85 -10.34
N TRP A 28 2.06 -13.63 -9.95
CA TRP A 28 1.70 -13.41 -8.55
C TRP A 28 1.79 -14.64 -7.66
N SER A 29 1.82 -15.86 -8.22
CA SER A 29 2.10 -17.06 -7.40
C SER A 29 3.51 -17.06 -6.81
N ASP A 30 4.47 -16.32 -7.39
CA ASP A 30 5.83 -16.21 -6.83
C ASP A 30 5.89 -15.41 -5.52
N ALA A 31 4.83 -14.66 -5.20
CA ALA A 31 4.67 -13.96 -3.92
C ALA A 31 4.17 -14.89 -2.79
N GLU A 32 3.56 -16.04 -3.13
CA GLU A 32 2.92 -16.94 -2.16
C GLU A 32 3.85 -17.42 -1.04
N PRO A 33 5.13 -17.78 -1.27
CA PRO A 33 6.01 -18.20 -0.18
C PRO A 33 6.15 -17.14 0.92
N ASP A 34 6.25 -15.87 0.53
CA ASP A 34 6.40 -14.75 1.46
C ASP A 34 5.06 -14.38 2.11
N VAL A 35 3.96 -14.38 1.34
CA VAL A 35 2.61 -14.13 1.84
C VAL A 35 2.16 -15.21 2.84
N ASN A 36 2.47 -16.47 2.57
CA ASN A 36 2.07 -17.59 3.41
C ASN A 36 2.79 -17.60 4.76
N VAL A 37 3.97 -16.98 4.89
CA VAL A 37 4.59 -16.75 6.22
C VAL A 37 3.69 -15.85 7.09
N ILE A 38 3.13 -14.79 6.50
CA ILE A 38 2.23 -13.87 7.20
C ILE A 38 0.91 -14.55 7.56
N ARG A 39 0.33 -15.29 6.62
CA ARG A 39 -0.94 -16.02 6.81
C ARG A 39 -0.82 -17.10 7.85
N ALA A 40 0.28 -17.86 7.84
CA ALA A 40 0.56 -18.88 8.86
C ALA A 40 0.65 -18.26 10.26
N ARG A 41 1.35 -17.13 10.42
CA ARG A 41 1.40 -16.38 11.69
C ARG A 41 0.00 -15.94 12.14
N ALA A 42 -0.83 -15.49 11.20
CA ALA A 42 -2.19 -15.03 11.47
C ALA A 42 -3.23 -16.17 11.62
N GLY A 43 -2.84 -17.44 11.43
CA GLY A 43 -3.77 -18.58 11.48
C GLY A 43 -4.75 -18.65 10.31
N VAL A 44 -4.39 -18.09 9.15
CA VAL A 44 -5.22 -18.04 7.94
C VAL A 44 -4.73 -19.07 6.92
N ALA A 45 -5.64 -19.72 6.19
CA ALA A 45 -5.31 -20.72 5.18
C ALA A 45 -4.36 -20.19 4.10
N ALA A 46 -3.35 -20.97 3.73
CA ALA A 46 -2.35 -20.58 2.72
C ALA A 46 -2.95 -20.42 1.31
N TYR A 47 -2.35 -19.55 0.50
CA TYR A 47 -2.51 -19.56 -0.96
C TYR A 47 -1.73 -20.74 -1.56
N ASN A 48 -2.22 -21.29 -2.68
CA ASN A 48 -1.62 -22.45 -3.35
C ASN A 48 -1.83 -22.38 -4.87
N GLY A 49 -1.02 -21.58 -5.56
CA GLY A 49 -1.05 -21.37 -7.00
C GLY A 49 -2.19 -20.47 -7.49
N ASN A 50 -2.77 -19.66 -6.60
CA ASN A 50 -3.98 -18.87 -6.88
C ASN A 50 -3.93 -17.44 -6.35
N LEU A 51 -2.78 -16.96 -5.87
CA LEU A 51 -2.61 -15.57 -5.48
C LEU A 51 -2.64 -14.66 -6.72
N THR A 52 -3.48 -13.62 -6.67
CA THR A 52 -3.60 -12.60 -7.72
C THR A 52 -3.09 -11.24 -7.21
N GLU A 53 -2.86 -10.27 -8.09
CA GLU A 53 -2.52 -8.89 -7.70
C GLU A 53 -3.54 -8.29 -6.73
N THR A 54 -4.83 -8.49 -7.03
CA THR A 54 -5.93 -7.99 -6.21
C THR A 54 -5.93 -8.64 -4.82
N GLU A 55 -5.73 -9.95 -4.75
CA GLU A 55 -5.64 -10.67 -3.48
C GLU A 55 -4.39 -10.28 -2.69
N PHE A 56 -3.26 -10.08 -3.35
CA PHE A 56 -2.04 -9.59 -2.71
C PHE A 56 -2.24 -8.20 -2.10
N LEU A 57 -2.81 -7.25 -2.85
CA LEU A 57 -3.12 -5.91 -2.35
C LEU A 57 -4.13 -5.93 -1.20
N ALA A 58 -5.07 -6.88 -1.21
CA ALA A 58 -5.99 -7.10 -0.11
C ALA A 58 -5.27 -7.64 1.13
N GLU A 59 -4.35 -8.60 0.96
CA GLU A 59 -3.56 -9.16 2.06
C GLU A 59 -2.64 -8.12 2.70
N ARG A 60 -1.95 -7.32 1.89
CA ARG A 60 -1.15 -6.20 2.39
C ARG A 60 -2.00 -5.18 3.16
N GLY A 61 -3.23 -4.94 2.72
CA GLY A 61 -4.20 -4.09 3.42
C GLY A 61 -4.67 -4.67 4.76
N ARG A 62 -4.85 -5.99 4.85
CA ARG A 62 -5.19 -6.69 6.11
C ARG A 62 -4.03 -6.66 7.10
N GLU A 63 -2.84 -6.98 6.60
CA GLU A 63 -1.64 -7.06 7.43
C GLU A 63 -1.24 -5.69 7.97
N MET A 64 -1.20 -4.63 7.14
CA MET A 64 -0.70 -3.30 7.51
C MET A 64 -1.82 -2.31 7.89
N PHE A 65 -2.98 -2.82 8.34
CA PHE A 65 -4.11 -1.97 8.70
C PHE A 65 -3.74 -1.02 9.85
N GLN A 66 -4.07 0.27 9.71
CA GLN A 66 -3.72 1.35 10.66
C GLN A 66 -2.22 1.62 10.85
N GLU A 67 -1.36 1.16 9.93
CA GLU A 67 0.10 1.37 9.99
C GLU A 67 0.62 2.29 8.87
N THR A 68 -0.16 3.29 8.45
CA THR A 68 0.21 4.34 7.46
C THR A 68 0.58 3.89 6.03
N ALA A 69 0.57 2.59 5.73
CA ALA A 69 0.96 2.06 4.42
C ALA A 69 -0.11 2.22 3.31
N ARG A 70 -1.39 2.19 3.68
CA ARG A 70 -2.50 1.95 2.74
C ARG A 70 -2.56 2.95 1.57
N ARG A 71 -2.36 4.25 1.83
CA ARG A 71 -2.40 5.29 0.80
C ARG A 71 -1.34 5.04 -0.28
N THR A 72 -0.10 4.83 0.14
CA THR A 72 1.04 4.62 -0.76
C THR A 72 0.84 3.35 -1.57
N ASP A 73 0.40 2.26 -0.94
CA ASP A 73 0.13 1.01 -1.64
C ASP A 73 -0.90 1.18 -2.74
N LEU A 74 -2.02 1.83 -2.46
CA LEU A 74 -3.08 1.99 -3.46
C LEU A 74 -2.67 2.90 -4.62
N ILE A 75 -1.86 3.92 -4.36
CA ILE A 75 -1.33 4.79 -5.42
C ILE A 75 -0.42 3.96 -6.33
N ARG A 76 0.49 3.14 -5.76
CA ARG A 76 1.39 2.26 -6.52
C ARG A 76 0.65 1.21 -7.35
N PHE A 77 -0.49 0.74 -6.86
CA PHE A 77 -1.34 -0.24 -7.56
C PHE A 77 -2.41 0.42 -8.46
N GLY A 78 -2.44 1.75 -8.56
CA GLY A 78 -3.43 2.46 -9.38
C GLY A 78 -4.88 2.39 -8.88
N ARG A 79 -5.09 2.03 -7.61
CA ARG A 79 -6.42 1.80 -7.00
C ARG A 79 -6.90 2.95 -6.11
N TYR A 80 -6.03 3.92 -5.79
CA TYR A 80 -6.36 4.98 -4.82
C TYR A 80 -7.56 5.84 -5.23
N ASN A 81 -7.71 6.08 -6.53
CA ASN A 81 -8.72 6.97 -7.08
C ASN A 81 -10.13 6.34 -7.18
N GLU A 82 -10.24 5.03 -6.99
CA GLU A 82 -11.51 4.30 -7.02
C GLU A 82 -12.43 4.69 -5.85
N ALA A 83 -13.72 4.38 -5.99
CA ALA A 83 -14.68 4.47 -4.89
C ALA A 83 -14.52 3.30 -3.91
N TRP A 84 -14.74 3.58 -2.62
CA TRP A 84 -14.79 2.55 -1.57
C TRP A 84 -15.61 3.06 -0.38
N TRP A 85 -15.51 2.39 0.78
CA TRP A 85 -16.22 2.80 2.00
C TRP A 85 -15.98 4.28 2.34
N GLU A 86 -17.04 5.09 2.25
CA GLU A 86 -17.05 6.53 2.53
C GLU A 86 -16.11 7.40 1.68
N LYS A 87 -15.69 6.92 0.50
CA LYS A 87 -14.95 7.73 -0.47
C LYS A 87 -15.53 7.54 -1.86
N PRO A 88 -16.02 8.59 -2.52
CA PRO A 88 -16.36 8.52 -3.94
C PRO A 88 -15.11 8.39 -4.81
N VAL A 89 -15.31 8.17 -6.11
CA VAL A 89 -14.23 8.31 -7.10
C VAL A 89 -13.59 9.70 -6.97
N SER A 90 -12.28 9.77 -7.15
CA SER A 90 -11.51 10.99 -6.89
C SER A 90 -10.49 11.26 -7.98
N GLU A 91 -10.31 12.51 -8.38
CA GLU A 91 -9.43 12.86 -9.49
C GLU A 91 -7.95 12.49 -9.27
N PRO A 92 -7.20 12.15 -10.36
CA PRO A 92 -5.81 11.69 -10.25
C PRO A 92 -4.85 12.65 -9.54
N PHE A 93 -5.11 13.96 -9.60
CA PHE A 93 -4.26 14.95 -8.94
C PHE A 93 -4.21 14.79 -7.41
N ARG A 94 -5.20 14.10 -6.81
CA ARG A 94 -5.22 13.79 -5.37
C ARG A 94 -4.20 12.74 -4.91
N ASN A 95 -3.45 12.17 -5.85
CA ASN A 95 -2.35 11.24 -5.56
C ASN A 95 -1.13 11.96 -4.95
N VAL A 96 -1.04 13.28 -5.11
CA VAL A 96 -0.04 14.14 -4.49
C VAL A 96 -0.76 15.13 -3.59
N PHE A 97 -0.24 15.41 -2.40
CA PHE A 97 -0.86 16.41 -1.52
C PHE A 97 -0.60 17.83 -2.03
N PRO A 98 -1.47 18.82 -1.74
CA PRO A 98 -1.18 20.21 -2.04
C PRO A 98 0.03 20.70 -1.24
N ILE A 99 0.79 21.62 -1.80
CA ILE A 99 1.79 22.39 -1.07
C ILE A 99 1.04 23.32 -0.10
N PRO A 100 1.30 23.24 1.22
CA PRO A 100 0.65 24.11 2.21
C PRO A 100 0.84 25.60 1.91
N GLN A 101 -0.23 26.37 2.03
CA GLN A 101 -0.24 27.81 1.72
C GLN A 101 0.72 28.63 2.60
N LEU A 102 0.99 28.17 3.83
CA LEU A 102 1.97 28.79 4.74
C LEU A 102 3.42 28.73 4.19
N LEU A 103 3.71 27.82 3.25
CA LEU A 103 5.02 27.72 2.60
C LEU A 103 5.15 28.64 1.38
N TRP A 104 4.08 29.29 0.94
CA TRP A 104 4.10 30.26 -0.18
C TRP A 104 4.84 31.57 0.14
N LEU A 105 5.39 31.69 1.36
CA LEU A 105 6.21 32.82 1.76
C LEU A 105 7.62 32.81 1.12
N GLY A 106 8.01 31.70 0.46
CA GLY A 106 9.25 31.61 -0.33
C GLY A 106 9.00 31.85 -1.83
N PRO A 107 9.90 32.53 -2.55
CA PRO A 107 9.65 33.04 -3.90
C PRO A 107 9.54 32.00 -5.03
N ASP A 108 9.89 30.73 -4.81
CA ASP A 108 10.10 29.75 -5.91
C ASP A 108 9.20 28.50 -5.86
N TRP A 109 8.14 28.49 -5.04
CA TRP A 109 7.26 27.31 -4.91
C TRP A 109 6.07 27.39 -5.87
N THR A 110 5.97 26.42 -6.78
CA THR A 110 4.81 26.26 -7.68
C THR A 110 3.89 25.17 -7.13
N GLN A 111 2.58 25.43 -7.07
CA GLN A 111 1.60 24.46 -6.58
C GLN A 111 1.59 23.17 -7.42
N ASN A 112 1.30 22.04 -6.79
CA ASN A 112 1.07 20.77 -7.47
C ASN A 112 -0.14 20.89 -8.42
N PRO A 113 -0.09 20.32 -9.65
CA PRO A 113 -1.16 20.48 -10.62
C PRO A 113 -2.53 20.07 -10.06
N GLY A 114 -3.56 20.91 -10.29
CA GLY A 114 -4.94 20.65 -9.85
C GLY A 114 -5.31 21.19 -8.47
N TYR A 115 -4.36 21.80 -7.75
CA TYR A 115 -4.56 22.49 -6.46
C TYR A 115 -4.38 24.00 -6.55
#